data_AF-Q1Z9U0-F1
#
_entry.id   AF-Q1Z9U0-F1
#
_cell.length_a   1.000
_cell.length_b   1.000
_cell.length_c   1.000
_cell.angle_alpha   90.00
_cell.angle_beta   90.00
_cell.angle_gamma   90.00
#
_symmetry.space_group_name_H-M   'P 1'
#
loop_
_entity.id
_entity.type
_entity.pdbx_description
1 polymer ?
#
loop_
_entity_poly.entity_id
_entity_poly.type
_entity_poly.pdbx_seq_one_letter_code
_entity_poly.pdbx_strand_id
1 'polypeptide(L)'
;MILRLDEILERIITVNHAWKLSKDEFSNEFAVTKSLRWTKSSLQATLLREFPFESSLKVASDNDEHGELLYSVRLTSSVVVNGAIRNDAEHLPARIAQDIFTPEEIQSFLNR
;
A
#
# COMPACT_ATOMS: atom_id res chain seq x y z
N MET A 1 11.17 -0.63 19.74
CA MET A 1 9.84 -1.29 19.62
C MET A 1 9.94 -2.24 18.45
N ILE A 2 9.63 -3.52 18.62
CA ILE A 2 9.65 -4.49 17.52
C ILE A 2 8.29 -4.35 16.82
N LEU A 3 8.30 -3.89 15.58
CA LEU A 3 7.09 -3.77 14.75
C LEU A 3 6.69 -5.18 14.27
N ARG A 4 5.42 -5.55 14.37
CA ARG A 4 4.92 -6.83 13.85
C ARG A 4 4.26 -6.68 12.48
N LEU A 5 4.40 -7.70 11.63
CA LEU A 5 3.87 -7.70 10.27
C LEU A 5 2.34 -7.57 10.25
N ASP A 6 1.64 -8.26 11.15
CA ASP A 6 0.18 -8.17 11.30
C ASP A 6 -0.27 -6.77 11.72
N GLU A 7 0.45 -6.11 12.62
CA GLU A 7 0.12 -4.76 13.09
C GLU A 7 0.25 -3.70 12.00
N ILE A 8 1.31 -3.76 11.19
CA ILE A 8 1.46 -2.81 10.09
C ILE A 8 0.41 -3.04 9.00
N LEU A 9 0.08 -4.29 8.71
CA LEU A 9 -0.98 -4.63 7.75
C LEU A 9 -2.35 -4.15 8.22
N GLU A 10 -2.67 -4.37 9.50
CA GLU A 10 -3.91 -3.87 10.10
C GLU A 10 -4.03 -2.35 9.94
N ARG A 11 -2.95 -1.62 10.20
CA ARG A 11 -2.91 -0.15 10.03
C ARG A 11 -3.09 0.27 8.58
N ILE A 12 -2.41 -0.38 7.64
CA ILE A 12 -2.55 -0.11 6.19
C ILE A 12 -4.00 -0.29 5.77
N ILE A 13 -4.62 -1.43 6.11
CA ILE A 13 -5.99 -1.78 5.75
C ILE A 13 -6.98 -0.79 6.35
N THR A 14 -6.81 -0.46 7.64
CA THR A 14 -7.68 0.49 8.34
C THR A 14 -7.65 1.88 7.69
N VAL A 15 -6.45 2.39 7.40
CA VAL A 15 -6.30 3.71 6.74
C VAL A 15 -6.83 3.66 5.30
N ASN A 16 -6.66 2.54 4.58
CA ASN A 16 -7.22 2.36 3.25
C ASN A 16 -8.76 2.37 3.24
N HIS A 17 -9.40 1.72 4.22
CA HIS A 17 -10.85 1.79 4.37
C HIS A 17 -11.31 3.22 4.67
N ALA A 18 -10.64 3.93 5.57
CA ALA A 18 -10.95 5.34 5.84
C ALA A 18 -10.77 6.21 4.59
N TRP A 19 -9.72 5.97 3.80
CA TRP A 19 -9.50 6.66 2.52
C TRP A 19 -10.63 6.39 1.52
N LYS A 20 -11.07 5.14 1.35
CA LYS A 20 -12.17 4.77 0.45
C LYS A 20 -13.46 5.49 0.85
N LEU A 21 -13.82 5.46 2.14
CA LEU A 21 -14.99 6.17 2.66
C LEU A 21 -14.90 7.69 2.45
N SER A 22 -13.75 8.30 2.76
CA SER A 22 -13.54 9.75 2.57
C SER A 22 -13.58 10.14 1.09
N LYS A 23 -13.06 9.29 0.20
CA LYS A 23 -13.09 9.50 -1.24
C LYS A 23 -14.52 9.46 -1.77
N ASP A 24 -15.32 8.51 -1.31
CA ASP A 24 -16.69 8.34 -1.79
C ASP A 24 -17.61 9.47 -1.30
N GLU A 25 -17.39 9.98 -0.09
CA GLU A 25 -18.17 11.10 0.47
C GLU A 25 -17.69 12.48 -0.01
N PHE A 26 -16.37 12.73 -0.01
CA PHE A 26 -15.80 14.07 -0.18
C PHE A 26 -14.94 14.24 -1.44
N SER A 27 -14.85 13.22 -2.29
CA SER A 27 -13.95 13.14 -3.46
C SER A 27 -12.46 13.02 -3.13
N ASN A 28 -11.65 12.77 -4.18
CA ASN A 28 -10.19 12.72 -4.11
C ASN A 28 -9.54 14.09 -3.83
N GLU A 29 -10.26 15.20 -4.04
CA GLU A 29 -9.68 16.54 -3.90
C GLU A 29 -9.68 17.06 -2.47
N PHE A 30 -10.49 16.46 -1.60
CA PHE A 30 -10.59 16.84 -0.19
C PHE A 30 -9.28 16.57 0.55
N ALA A 31 -8.88 17.52 1.41
CA ALA A 31 -7.59 17.50 2.09
C ALA A 31 -7.40 16.24 2.95
N VAL A 32 -8.45 15.77 3.64
CA VAL A 32 -8.41 14.55 4.45
C VAL A 32 -8.26 13.31 3.56
N THR A 33 -8.98 13.21 2.45
CA THR A 33 -8.84 12.11 1.49
C THR A 33 -7.39 12.02 0.98
N LYS A 34 -6.79 13.16 0.62
CA LYS A 34 -5.38 13.22 0.22
C LYS A 34 -4.45 12.75 1.33
N SER A 35 -4.65 13.25 2.56
CA SER A 35 -3.84 12.89 3.73
C SER A 35 -3.91 11.38 4.02
N LEU A 36 -5.09 10.78 4.03
CA LEU A 36 -5.28 9.34 4.27
C LEU A 36 -4.57 8.49 3.20
N ARG A 37 -4.63 8.90 1.92
CA ARG A 37 -3.90 8.23 0.84
C ARG A 37 -2.39 8.26 1.08
N TRP A 38 -1.85 9.40 1.49
CA TRP A 38 -0.44 9.55 1.83
C TRP A 38 -0.05 8.74 3.07
N THR A 39 -0.87 8.74 4.12
CA THR A 39 -0.64 7.92 5.31
C THR A 39 -0.61 6.44 4.98
N LYS A 40 -1.56 5.93 4.18
CA LYS A 40 -1.54 4.55 3.70
C LYS A 40 -0.25 4.24 2.96
N SER A 41 0.13 5.12 2.03
CA SER A 41 1.32 4.93 1.18
C SER A 41 2.62 4.96 1.98
N SER A 42 2.70 5.82 3.00
CA SER A 42 3.82 5.86 3.93
C SER A 42 3.93 4.58 4.76
N LEU A 43 2.80 4.01 5.22
CA LEU A 43 2.79 2.72 5.92
C LEU A 43 3.21 1.57 5.00
N GLN A 44 2.75 1.57 3.74
CA GLN A 44 3.21 0.59 2.73
C GLN A 44 4.73 0.69 2.49
N ALA A 45 5.29 1.90 2.53
CA ALA A 45 6.73 2.09 2.45
C ALA A 45 7.50 1.54 3.65
N THR A 46 6.96 1.71 4.87
CA THR A 46 7.51 1.05 6.05
C THR A 46 7.46 -0.47 5.91
N LEU A 47 6.38 -1.04 5.39
CA LEU A 47 6.27 -2.48 5.17
C LEU A 47 7.38 -3.01 4.25
N LEU A 48 7.58 -2.37 3.09
CA LEU A 48 8.57 -2.80 2.08
C LEU A 48 10.03 -2.71 2.55
N ARG A 49 10.32 -1.76 3.46
CA ARG A 49 11.66 -1.53 4.02
C ARG A 49 11.96 -2.42 5.22
N GLU A 50 11.00 -2.57 6.13
CA GLU A 50 11.20 -3.31 7.39
C GLU A 50 10.94 -4.82 7.25
N PHE A 51 10.15 -5.23 6.26
CA PHE A 51 9.81 -6.64 5.98
C PHE A 51 10.18 -7.02 4.55
N PRO A 52 11.47 -6.96 4.18
CA PRO A 52 11.89 -7.11 2.80
C PRO A 52 11.79 -8.54 2.26
N PHE A 53 11.66 -9.55 3.13
CA PHE A 53 11.51 -10.96 2.75
C PHE A 53 10.03 -11.37 2.67
N GLU A 54 9.17 -10.61 3.33
CA GLU A 54 7.73 -10.86 3.45
C GLU A 54 6.92 -9.99 2.49
N SER A 55 7.55 -9.00 1.85
CA SER A 55 6.85 -8.08 0.95
C SER A 55 7.64 -7.62 -0.28
N SER A 56 6.91 -7.37 -1.36
CA SER A 56 7.42 -6.91 -2.66
C SER A 56 6.42 -6.02 -3.39
N LEU A 57 6.84 -5.40 -4.49
CA LEU A 57 5.94 -4.72 -5.42
C LEU A 57 5.65 -5.61 -6.62
N LYS A 58 4.43 -5.53 -7.14
CA LYS A 58 4.05 -6.09 -8.44
C LYS A 58 3.21 -5.09 -9.21
N VAL A 59 3.39 -4.97 -10.51
CA VAL A 59 2.46 -4.18 -11.34
C VAL A 59 1.07 -4.79 -11.24
N ALA A 60 0.08 -3.98 -10.85
CA ALA A 60 -1.29 -4.42 -10.71
C ALA A 60 -1.88 -4.71 -12.11
N SER A 61 -2.53 -5.86 -12.28
CA SER A 61 -3.08 -6.29 -13.57
C SER A 61 -4.47 -5.70 -13.86
N ASP A 62 -5.10 -5.09 -12.86
CA ASP A 62 -6.43 -4.47 -12.89
C ASP A 62 -6.38 -2.95 -13.09
N ASN A 63 -5.33 -2.47 -13.78
CA ASN A 63 -5.06 -1.05 -14.07
C ASN A 63 -6.15 -0.30 -14.87
N ASP A 64 -7.21 -0.97 -15.34
CA ASP A 64 -8.10 -0.42 -16.36
C ASP A 64 -9.14 0.61 -15.87
N GLU A 65 -9.33 0.82 -14.57
CA GLU A 65 -10.42 1.69 -14.08
C GLU A 65 -10.04 3.15 -13.80
N HIS A 66 -8.75 3.51 -13.66
CA HIS A 66 -8.36 4.81 -13.08
C HIS A 66 -7.31 5.63 -13.84
N GLY A 67 -6.81 5.16 -14.99
CA GLY A 67 -5.89 5.95 -15.84
C GLY A 67 -4.52 6.25 -15.21
N GLU A 68 -4.17 5.60 -14.10
CA GLU A 68 -2.87 5.71 -13.42
C GLU A 68 -2.31 4.30 -13.19
N LEU A 69 -1.00 4.13 -13.39
CA LEU A 69 -0.30 2.89 -13.08
C LEU A 69 -0.36 2.60 -11.58
N LEU A 70 -0.82 1.41 -11.21
CA LEU A 70 -0.84 0.95 -9.82
C LEU A 70 0.16 -0.18 -9.60
N TYR A 71 0.83 -0.14 -8.45
CA TYR A 71 1.52 -1.29 -7.89
C TYR A 71 0.63 -1.96 -6.83
N SER A 72 0.65 -3.28 -6.78
CA SER A 72 0.17 -4.08 -5.66
C SER A 72 1.34 -4.35 -4.71
N VAL A 73 1.18 -4.02 -3.43
CA VAL A 73 2.15 -4.35 -2.37
C VAL A 73 1.89 -5.79 -1.95
N ARG A 74 2.64 -6.75 -2.48
CA ARG A 74 2.39 -8.18 -2.30
C ARG A 74 2.99 -8.71 -1.01
N LEU A 75 2.35 -9.75 -0.47
CA LEU A 75 2.89 -10.53 0.64
C LEU A 75 3.42 -11.86 0.11
N THR A 76 4.62 -12.26 0.55
CA THR A 76 5.25 -13.54 0.17
C THR A 76 4.45 -14.74 0.67
N SER A 77 3.72 -14.59 1.77
CA SER A 77 2.82 -15.59 2.33
C SER A 77 1.55 -14.95 2.84
N SER A 78 0.45 -15.68 2.82
CA SER A 78 -0.83 -15.17 3.29
C SER A 78 -0.79 -14.87 4.79
N VAL A 79 -1.28 -13.70 5.19
CA VAL A 79 -1.35 -13.26 6.59
C VAL A 79 -2.80 -13.09 7.00
N VAL A 80 -3.18 -13.57 8.19
CA VAL A 80 -4.51 -13.34 8.75
C VAL A 80 -4.51 -12.01 9.50
N VAL A 81 -5.35 -11.07 9.05
CA VAL A 81 -5.52 -9.75 9.68
C VAL A 81 -7.00 -9.52 9.88
N ASN A 82 -7.41 -9.27 11.13
CA ASN A 82 -8.82 -9.07 11.52
C ASN A 82 -9.76 -10.18 11.02
N GLY A 83 -9.30 -11.44 11.08
CA GLY A 83 -10.07 -12.61 10.66
C GLY A 83 -10.13 -12.84 9.14
N ALA A 84 -9.51 -11.97 8.33
CA ALA A 84 -9.45 -12.10 6.88
C ALA A 84 -8.05 -12.51 6.41
N ILE A 85 -7.98 -13.40 5.42
CA ILE A 85 -6.72 -13.79 4.78
C ILE A 85 -6.32 -12.70 3.79
N ARG A 86 -5.08 -12.20 3.90
CA ARG A 86 -4.51 -11.16 3.05
C ARG A 86 -3.31 -11.69 2.29
N ASN A 87 -3.27 -11.40 0.99
CA ASN A 87 -2.16 -11.74 0.08
C ASN A 87 -1.40 -10.49 -0.41
N ASP A 88 -1.90 -9.32 -0.04
CA ASP A 88 -1.36 -8.03 -0.39
C ASP A 88 -1.76 -6.99 0.68
N ALA A 89 -1.03 -5.90 0.69
CA ALA A 89 -1.23 -4.73 1.54
C ALA A 89 -1.81 -3.57 0.73
N GLU A 90 -2.78 -3.85 -0.14
CA GLU A 90 -3.51 -2.89 -0.97
C GLU A 90 -2.66 -2.24 -2.08
N HIS A 91 -3.32 -1.51 -2.98
CA HIS A 91 -2.67 -0.83 -4.11
C HIS A 91 -2.00 0.49 -3.73
N LEU A 92 -0.86 0.75 -4.36
CA LEU A 92 -0.05 1.94 -4.26
C LEU A 92 0.07 2.60 -5.64
N PRO A 93 -0.39 3.86 -5.82
CA PRO A 93 -0.19 4.57 -7.08
C PRO A 93 1.28 4.76 -7.41
N ALA A 94 1.67 4.49 -8.66
CA ALA A 94 3.07 4.55 -9.08
C ALA A 94 3.68 5.95 -8.92
N ARG A 95 2.89 7.01 -9.15
CA ARG A 95 3.32 8.38 -8.91
C ARG A 95 3.69 8.62 -7.45
N ILE A 96 2.87 8.09 -6.52
CA ILE A 96 3.16 8.20 -5.08
C ILE A 96 4.36 7.34 -4.70
N ALA A 97 4.52 6.15 -5.29
CA ALA A 97 5.70 5.33 -5.09
C ALA A 97 6.98 6.09 -5.51
N GLN A 98 6.95 6.78 -6.65
CA GLN A 98 8.05 7.63 -7.14
C GLN A 98 8.34 8.84 -6.25
N ASP A 99 7.32 9.34 -5.52
CA ASP A 99 7.50 10.42 -4.55
C ASP A 99 8.11 9.94 -3.21
N ILE A 100 7.96 8.66 -2.86
CA ILE A 100 8.37 8.10 -1.55
C ILE A 100 9.68 7.30 -1.61
N PHE A 101 9.92 6.61 -2.73
CA PHE A 101 11.05 5.70 -2.91
C PHE A 101 12.03 6.24 -3.93
N THR A 102 13.30 5.84 -3.81
CA THR A 102 14.23 6.04 -4.91
C THR A 102 13.93 5.09 -6.07
N PRO A 103 14.38 5.39 -7.31
CA PRO A 103 14.24 4.46 -8.43
C PRO A 103 14.86 3.08 -8.15
N GLU A 104 15.97 3.03 -7.43
CA GLU A 104 16.66 1.79 -7.05
C GLU A 104 15.84 0.96 -6.06
N GLU A 105 15.18 1.61 -5.09
CA GLU A 105 14.25 0.94 -4.18
C GLU A 105 13.08 0.33 -4.95
N ILE A 106 12.44 1.10 -5.85
CA ILE A 106 11.32 0.60 -6.66
C ILE A 106 11.75 -0.61 -7.48
N GLN A 107 12.90 -0.52 -8.16
CA GLN A 107 13.44 -1.62 -8.96
C GLN A 107 13.77 -2.84 -8.09
N SER A 108 14.33 -2.63 -6.90
CA SER A 108 14.59 -3.70 -5.93
C SER A 108 13.29 -4.40 -5.50
N PHE A 109 12.25 -3.64 -5.16
CA PHE A 109 10.98 -4.19 -4.72
C PHE A 109 10.24 -4.95 -5.83
N LEU A 110 10.38 -4.54 -7.09
CA LEU A 110 9.77 -5.20 -8.25
C LEU A 110 10.48 -6.50 -8.67
N ASN A 111 11.76 -6.67 -8.31
CA ASN A 111 12.57 -7.83 -8.70
C ASN A 111 12.64 -8.92 -7.62
N ARG A 112 11.88 -8.77 -6.53
CA ARG A 112 11.78 -9.77 -5.44
C ARG A 112 10.75 -10.85 -5.77
#